data_AF-A0A2V2ERB7-F1
#
_entry.id   AF-A0A2V2ERB7-F1
#
_cell.length_a   1.000
_cell.length_b   1.000
_cell.length_c   1.000
_cell.angle_alpha   90.00
_cell.angle_beta   90.00
_cell.angle_gamma   90.00
#
_symmetry.space_group_name_H-M   'P 1'
#
loop_
_entity.id
_entity.type
_entity.pdbx_description
1 polymer ?
#
loop_
_entity_poly.entity_id
_entity_poly.type
_entity_poly.pdbx_seq_one_letter_code
_entity_poly.pdbx_strand_id
1 'polypeptide(L)' 'MYHYRITHEKRCLDGKIYQAYGIAVDSEESDGALVQEIARIDDIAVSAETLRHLVELCSRLELSPLHLSEVIDDFILSA' A
#
# COMPACT_ATOMS: atom_id res chain seq x y z
N MET A 1 6.98 -3.70 14.65
CA MET A 1 7.12 -4.34 13.32
C MET A 1 6.19 -3.63 12.35
N TYR A 2 6.55 -3.48 11.07
CA TYR A 2 5.67 -2.88 10.06
C TYR A 2 4.91 -3.98 9.31
N HIS A 3 3.60 -3.81 9.17
CA HIS A 3 2.74 -4.72 8.43
C HIS A 3 2.15 -4.01 7.23
N TYR A 4 2.48 -4.49 6.03
CA TYR A 4 1.99 -3.92 4.76
C TYR A 4 0.75 -4.68 4.28
N ARG A 5 -0.28 -3.96 3.87
CA ARG A 5 -1.51 -4.55 3.34
C ARG A 5 -2.02 -3.79 2.12
N ILE A 6 -2.67 -4.53 1.21
CA ILE A 6 -3.35 -3.94 0.05
C ILE A 6 -4.68 -3.35 0.52
N THR A 7 -4.91 -2.08 0.22
CA THR A 7 -6.22 -1.44 0.36
C THR A 7 -6.95 -1.46 -0.98
N HIS A 8 -8.28 -1.42 -0.95
CA HIS A 8 -9.09 -1.29 -2.14
C HIS A 8 -10.21 -0.29 -1.89
N GLU A 9 -10.46 0.56 -2.88
CA GLU A 9 -11.50 1.58 -2.85
C GLU A 9 -12.21 1.62 -4.20
N LYS A 10 -13.54 1.80 -4.17
CA LYS A 10 -14.32 2.04 -5.39
C LYS A 10 -14.28 3.53 -5.69
N ARG A 11 -13.73 3.89 -6.84
CA ARG A 11 -13.65 5.27 -7.33
C ARG A 11 -14.62 5.46 -8.49
N CYS A 12 -15.19 6.66 -8.58
CA CYS A 12 -15.99 7.08 -9.72
C CYS A 12 -15.24 8.21 -10.42
N LEU A 13 -14.76 7.96 -11.63
CA LEU A 13 -14.12 8.96 -12.50
C LEU A 13 -14.88 8.99 -13.81
N ASP A 14 -15.33 10.18 -14.21
CA ASP A 14 -16.06 10.39 -15.46
C ASP A 14 -17.32 9.50 -15.62
N GLY A 15 -18.02 9.24 -14.50
CA GLY A 15 -19.20 8.36 -14.48
C GLY A 15 -18.90 6.86 -14.60
N LYS A 16 -17.63 6.47 -14.68
CA LYS A 16 -17.20 5.07 -14.65
C LYS A 16 -16.71 4.69 -13.25
N ILE A 17 -17.19 3.55 -12.77
CA ILE A 17 -16.75 2.97 -11.49
C ILE A 17 -15.57 2.05 -11.79
N TYR A 18 -14.43 2.31 -11.15
CA TYR A 18 -13.27 1.43 -11.16
C TYR A 18 -12.84 1.09 -9.74
N GLN A 19 -12.14 -0.03 -9.61
CA GLN A 19 -11.49 -0.41 -8.37
C GLN A 19 -10.07 0.14 -8.41
N ALA A 20 -9.79 1.00 -7.45
CA ALA A 20 -8.46 1.49 -7.15
C ALA A 20 -7.89 0.67 -6.01
N TYR A 21 -6.66 0.25 -6.15
CA TYR A 21 -5.93 -0.47 -5.12
C TYR A 21 -4.77 0.39 -4.63
N GLY A 22 -4.53 0.33 -3.32
CA GLY A 22 -3.50 1.08 -2.63
C GLY A 22 -2.72 0.18 -1.67
N ILE A 23 -1.81 0.81 -0.92
CA ILE A 23 -1.04 0.16 0.15
C ILE A 23 -1.24 0.96 1.43
N ALA A 24 -1.56 0.25 2.50
CA ALA A 24 -1.46 0.76 3.86
C ALA A 24 -0.34 0.04 4.59
N VAL A 25 0.31 0.76 5.50
CA VAL A 25 1.27 0.22 6.44
C VAL A 25 0.77 0.50 7.83
N ASP A 26 0.82 -0.53 8.66
CA ASP A 26 0.44 -0.47 10.04
C ASP A 26 1.67 -0.76 10.93
N SER A 27 1.82 -0.05 12.06
CA SER A 27 2.80 -0.37 13.09
C SER A 27 2.17 -1.19 14.20
N GLU A 28 2.82 -2.28 14.57
CA GLU A 28 2.50 -3.00 15.80
C GLU A 28 3.09 -2.26 17.01
N GLU A 29 2.24 -1.83 17.94
CA GLU A 29 2.70 -1.36 19.26
C GLU A 29 3.18 -2.52 20.13
N SER A 30 4.24 -2.30 20.91
CA SER A 30 4.98 -3.30 21.69
C SER A 30 4.16 -4.07 22.75
N ASP A 31 2.89 -3.73 22.96
CA ASP A 31 1.99 -4.38 23.91
C ASP A 31 0.95 -5.30 23.24
N GLY A 32 1.10 -5.60 21.94
CA GLY A 32 0.29 -6.59 21.21
C GLY A 32 -1.18 -6.17 20.98
N ALA A 33 -1.53 -4.93 21.33
CA ALA A 33 -2.90 -4.43 21.28
C ALA A 33 -2.94 -3.00 20.74
N LEU A 34 -2.46 -2.80 19.51
CA LEU A 34 -3.06 -1.95 18.47
C LEU A 34 -2.11 -1.88 17.27
N VAL A 35 -2.65 -2.27 16.12
CA VAL A 35 -2.04 -2.11 14.81
C VAL A 35 -2.49 -0.74 14.32
N GLN A 36 -1.67 0.29 14.50
CA GLN A 36 -2.01 1.65 14.08
C GLN A 36 -1.60 1.84 12.61
N GLU A 37 -2.52 2.23 11.74
CA GLU A 37 -2.18 2.66 10.38
C GLU A 37 -1.30 3.92 10.48
N ILE A 38 -0.06 3.83 10.01
CA ILE A 38 0.91 4.92 10.07
C ILE A 38 1.05 5.65 8.74
N ALA A 39 0.76 4.98 7.63
CA ALA A 39 0.68 5.59 6.32
C ALA A 39 -0.21 4.78 5.38
N ARG A 40 -0.83 5.49 4.44
CA ARG A 40 -1.67 4.93 3.39
C ARG A 40 -1.47 5.72 2.10
N ILE A 41 -1.31 5.00 1.00
CA ILE A 41 -1.28 5.56 -0.35
C ILE A 41 -2.33 4.83 -1.17
N ASP A 42 -3.30 5.60 -1.65
CA ASP A 42 -4.41 5.12 -2.46
C ASP A 42 -4.12 5.27 -3.95
N ASP A 43 -4.91 4.58 -4.78
CA ASP A 43 -4.94 4.79 -6.23
C ASP A 43 -3.60 4.53 -6.94
N ILE A 44 -2.88 3.49 -6.49
CA ILE A 44 -1.58 3.09 -7.07
C ILE A 44 -1.79 2.22 -8.32
N ALA A 45 -2.74 1.29 -8.28
CA ALA A 45 -2.99 0.36 -9.39
C ALA A 45 -4.48 0.01 -9.53
N VAL A 46 -4.84 -0.45 -10.73
CA VAL A 46 -6.20 -0.95 -11.05
C VAL A 46 -6.35 -2.46 -10.84
N SER A 47 -5.29 -3.15 -10.43
CA SER A 47 -5.30 -4.59 -10.10
C SER A 47 -4.55 -4.86 -8.81
N ALA A 48 -5.12 -5.74 -7.96
CA ALA A 48 -4.46 -6.22 -6.75
C ALA A 48 -3.22 -7.06 -7.04
N GLU A 49 -3.17 -7.76 -8.18
CA GLU A 49 -2.04 -8.62 -8.55
C GLU A 49 -0.77 -7.80 -8.77
N THR A 50 -0.92 -6.65 -9.41
CA THR A 50 0.15 -5.67 -9.64
C THR A 50 0.78 -5.21 -8.32
N LEU A 51 -0.03 -5.00 -7.29
CA LEU A 51 0.43 -4.54 -5.96
C LEU A 51 0.94 -5.66 -5.05
N ARG A 52 0.62 -6.92 -5.36
CA ARG A 52 0.99 -8.06 -4.53
C ARG A 52 2.51 -8.18 -4.40
N HIS A 53 3.22 -8.10 -5.54
CA HIS A 53 4.68 -8.13 -5.56
C HIS A 53 5.30 -6.98 -4.76
N LEU A 54 4.73 -5.77 -4.85
CA LEU A 54 5.21 -4.61 -4.11
C LEU A 54 5.03 -4.78 -2.60
N VAL A 55 3.86 -5.23 -2.14
CA VAL A 55 3.60 -5.51 -0.72
C VAL A 55 4.51 -6.60 -0.17
N GLU A 56 4.75 -7.67 -0.94
CA GLU A 56 5.69 -8.72 -0.56
C GLU A 56 7.13 -8.19 -0.42
N LEU A 57 7.56 -7.32 -1.34
CA LEU A 57 8.89 -6.68 -1.27
C LEU A 57 9.00 -5.76 -0.05
N CYS A 58 8.02 -4.88 0.18
CA CYS A 58 8.02 -3.97 1.33
C CYS A 58 8.03 -4.73 2.66
N SER A 59 7.27 -5.83 2.74
CA SER A 59 7.21 -6.68 3.93
C SER A 59 8.53 -7.42 4.18
N ARG A 60 9.14 -7.98 3.12
CA ARG A 60 10.38 -8.76 3.23
C ARG A 60 11.60 -7.90 3.55
N LEU A 61 11.64 -6.66 3.04
CA LEU A 61 12.74 -5.73 3.26
C LEU A 61 12.56 -4.88 4.53
N GLU A 62 11.49 -5.09 5.30
CA GLU A 62 11.12 -4.28 6.47
C GLU A 62 11.23 -2.78 6.17
N LEU A 63 10.72 -2.40 4.99
CA LEU A 63 10.92 -1.08 4.45
C LEU A 63 10.35 -0.04 5.43
N SER A 64 11.05 1.08 5.61
CA SER A 64 10.52 2.15 6.46
C SER A 64 9.35 2.84 5.73
N PRO A 65 8.25 3.17 6.43
CA PRO A 65 7.13 3.93 5.88
C PRO A 65 7.55 5.26 5.23
N LEU A 66 8.67 5.84 5.69
CA LEU A 66 9.23 7.08 5.17
C LEU A 66 9.62 6.98 3.69
N HIS A 67 10.04 5.78 3.25
CA HIS A 67 10.46 5.53 1.87
C HIS A 67 9.33 4.93 1.02
N LEU A 68 8.14 4.70 1.60
CA LEU A 68 7.04 4.04 0.89
C LEU A 68 6.62 4.81 -0.36
N SER A 69 6.60 6.15 -0.30
CA SER A 69 6.28 6.99 -1.46
C SER A 69 7.32 6.85 -2.57
N GLU A 70 8.61 6.85 -2.24
CA GLU A 70 9.69 6.74 -3.23
C GLU A 70 9.66 5.39 -3.95
N VAL A 71 9.40 4.31 -3.22
CA VAL A 71 9.27 2.97 -3.81
C VAL A 71 8.03 2.87 -4.71
N ILE A 72 6.93 3.53 -4.35
CA ILE A 72 5.72 3.56 -5.18
C ILE A 72 5.94 4.40 -6.44
N ASP A 73 6.60 5.55 -6.35
CA ASP A 73 6.97 6.36 -7.52
C ASP A 73 7.86 5.55 -8.50
N ASP A 74 8.89 4.87 -8.00
CA ASP A 74 9.75 4.01 -8.82
C ASP A 74 8.96 2.86 -9.47
N PHE A 75 8.04 2.25 -8.70
CA PHE A 75 7.15 1.20 -9.20
C PHE A 75 6.25 1.71 -10.34
N ILE A 76 5.60 2.86 -10.18
CA ILE A 76 4.71 3.45 -11.20
C ILE A 76 5.50 3.82 -12.46
N LEU A 77 6.72 4.33 -12.32
CA LEU A 77 7.59 4.65 -13.46
C LEU A 77 8.11 3.40 -14.20
N SER A 78 8.08 2.23 -13.54
CA SER A 78 8.56 0.95 -14.09
C SER A 78 7.44 0.04 -14.67
N ALA A 79 6.17 0.35 -14.42
CA ALA A 79 4.99 -0.45 -14.79
C ALA A 79 4.46 -0.10 -16.19
#